data_AF-A0AAP0P2H8-F1
#
_entry.id   AF-A0AAP0P2H8-F1
#
_cell.length_a   1.000
_cell.length_b   1.000
_cell.length_c   1.000
_cell.angle_alpha   90.00
_cell.angle_beta   90.00
_cell.angle_gamma   90.00
#
_symmetry.space_group_name_H-M   'P 1'
#
loop_
_entity.id
_entity.type
_entity.pdbx_description
1 polymer ?
#
loop_
_entity_poly.entity_id
_entity_poly.type
_entity_poly.pdbx_seq_one_letter_code
_entity_poly.pdbx_strand_id
1 'polypeptide(L)'
;MASSSNNNPLSLRSILEKDKLYGTNFLDWFRNLRIVLKHERKLYVLDAPIPEDPPANATKVVKDAHNKHINDSTDVACIMLATMVPELQKDMKLMEAYDMAIMLKEMFQQQARQERFETVKNLHSCKMTEGASVSPHVLKMKGYVDQLDRLGFPISQELATDLILNSLPESYSQFVMNYNMNNMEKSISSCI
;
A
#
# COMPACT_ATOMS: atom_id res chain seq x y z
N MET A 1 -43.05 19.57 9.02
CA MET A 1 -41.86 19.85 8.20
C MET A 1 -41.04 18.58 8.14
N ALA A 2 -40.83 18.03 6.94
CA ALA A 2 -40.13 16.77 6.75
C ALA A 2 -38.64 16.93 7.06
N SER A 3 -38.10 16.06 7.90
CA SER A 3 -36.67 15.87 8.12
C SER A 3 -36.08 15.18 6.88
N SER A 4 -35.37 15.94 6.05
CA SER A 4 -34.61 15.39 4.92
C SER A 4 -33.44 14.56 5.45
N SER A 5 -33.55 13.23 5.31
CA SER A 5 -32.43 12.31 5.49
C SER A 5 -31.38 12.59 4.40
N ASN A 6 -30.23 13.14 4.80
CA ASN A 6 -29.05 13.28 3.94
C ASN A 6 -28.47 11.89 3.66
N ASN A 7 -29.05 11.16 2.71
CA ASN A 7 -28.40 10.02 2.07
C ASN A 7 -27.42 10.55 1.03
N ASN A 8 -26.26 11.05 1.46
CA ASN A 8 -25.14 11.19 0.55
C ASN A 8 -24.59 9.78 0.29
N PRO A 9 -24.70 9.22 -0.92
CA PRO A 9 -24.00 7.99 -1.24
C PRO A 9 -22.51 8.26 -1.05
N LEU A 10 -21.85 7.47 -0.20
CA LEU A 10 -20.41 7.51 -0.01
C LEU A 10 -19.73 7.35 -1.37
N SER A 11 -19.12 8.43 -1.88
CA SER A 11 -18.32 8.36 -3.10
C SER A 11 -17.02 7.63 -2.77
N LEU A 12 -16.79 6.47 -3.37
CA LEU A 12 -15.58 5.69 -3.13
C LEU A 12 -14.30 6.47 -3.50
N ARG A 13 -14.41 7.44 -4.43
CA ARG A 13 -13.32 8.35 -4.79
C ARG A 13 -12.79 9.16 -3.61
N SER A 14 -13.60 9.41 -2.56
CA SER A 14 -13.15 10.15 -1.37
C SER A 14 -12.02 9.45 -0.59
N ILE A 15 -11.83 8.14 -0.80
CA ILE A 15 -10.70 7.40 -0.20
C ILE A 15 -9.36 7.93 -0.75
N LEU A 16 -9.33 8.36 -2.01
CA LEU A 16 -8.12 8.89 -2.66
C LEU A 16 -7.80 10.33 -2.25
N GLU A 17 -8.78 11.05 -1.69
CA GLU A 17 -8.59 12.41 -1.20
C GLU A 17 -7.99 12.45 0.20
N LYS A 18 -8.18 11.38 0.98
CA LYS A 18 -7.67 11.29 2.36
C LYS A 18 -6.15 11.29 2.43
N ASP A 19 -5.49 10.65 1.47
CA ASP A 19 -4.04 10.59 1.41
C ASP A 19 -3.58 10.57 -0.05
N LYS A 20 -3.09 11.73 -0.52
CA LYS A 20 -2.62 11.89 -1.89
C LYS A 20 -1.28 11.18 -2.08
N LEU A 21 -1.01 10.70 -3.29
CA LEU A 21 0.29 10.12 -3.62
C LEU A 21 1.40 11.17 -3.51
N TYR A 22 2.36 10.94 -2.61
CA TYR A 22 3.57 11.76 -2.44
C TYR A 22 4.88 10.95 -2.57
N GLY A 23 4.78 9.66 -2.86
CA GLY A 23 5.91 8.78 -3.18
C GLY A 23 5.93 7.52 -2.32
N THR A 24 6.26 7.63 -1.04
CA THR A 24 6.41 6.43 -0.17
C THR A 24 5.08 5.74 0.16
N ASN A 25 3.95 6.46 0.09
CA ASN A 25 2.61 5.87 0.24
C ASN A 25 2.08 5.22 -1.06
N PHE A 26 2.91 5.05 -2.09
CA PHE A 26 2.49 4.51 -3.39
C PHE A 26 1.71 3.21 -3.30
N LEU A 27 2.12 2.26 -2.44
CA LEU A 27 1.45 0.96 -2.34
C LEU A 27 0.02 1.08 -1.81
N ASP A 28 -0.19 1.91 -0.78
CA ASP A 28 -1.52 2.16 -0.22
C ASP A 28 -2.40 2.96 -1.17
N TRP A 29 -1.85 4.02 -1.77
CA TRP A 29 -2.55 4.83 -2.75
C TRP A 29 -2.95 3.99 -3.98
N PHE A 30 -2.03 3.18 -4.51
CA PHE A 30 -2.30 2.33 -5.69
C PHE A 30 -3.32 1.23 -5.37
N ARG A 31 -3.29 0.66 -4.16
CA ARG A 31 -4.34 -0.27 -3.68
C ARG A 31 -5.70 0.42 -3.65
N ASN A 32 -5.78 1.62 -3.08
CA ASN A 32 -7.01 2.40 -3.01
C ASN A 32 -7.53 2.78 -4.41
N LEU A 33 -6.63 3.18 -5.32
CA LEU A 33 -6.96 3.47 -6.72
C LEU A 33 -7.58 2.25 -7.39
N ARG A 34 -6.94 1.07 -7.27
CA ARG A 34 -7.48 -0.17 -7.84
C ARG A 34 -8.87 -0.52 -7.28
N ILE A 35 -9.13 -0.27 -5.99
CA ILE A 35 -10.46 -0.47 -5.38
C ILE A 35 -11.50 0.45 -6.04
N VAL A 36 -11.19 1.74 -6.18
CA VAL A 36 -12.06 2.72 -6.83
C VAL A 36 -12.35 2.34 -8.27
N LEU A 37 -11.31 2.04 -9.05
CA LEU A 37 -11.45 1.69 -10.47
C LEU A 37 -12.16 0.36 -10.69
N LYS A 38 -12.01 -0.60 -9.78
CA LYS A 38 -12.75 -1.87 -9.82
C LYS A 38 -14.25 -1.63 -9.63
N HIS A 39 -14.63 -0.78 -8.69
CA HIS A 39 -16.02 -0.37 -8.48
C HIS A 39 -16.59 0.34 -9.72
N GLU A 40 -15.81 1.20 -10.36
CA GLU A 40 -16.22 1.96 -11.56
C GLU A 40 -16.11 1.17 -12.87
N ARG A 41 -15.64 -0.09 -12.83
CA ARG A 41 -15.42 -0.97 -13.99
C ARG A 41 -14.39 -0.41 -14.99
N LYS A 42 -13.43 0.39 -14.50
CA LYS A 42 -12.36 1.00 -15.30
C LYS A 42 -10.97 0.43 -15.01
N LEU A 43 -10.86 -0.55 -14.10
CA LEU A 43 -9.57 -1.12 -13.69
C LEU A 43 -8.69 -1.58 -14.87
N TYR A 44 -9.33 -2.07 -15.94
CA TYR A 44 -8.64 -2.60 -17.12
C TYR A 44 -7.71 -1.59 -17.81
N VAL A 45 -7.97 -0.28 -17.68
CA VAL A 45 -7.12 0.77 -18.29
C VAL A 45 -5.74 0.87 -17.65
N LEU A 46 -5.56 0.28 -16.46
CA LEU A 46 -4.25 0.17 -15.81
C LEU A 46 -3.47 -1.09 -16.20
N ASP A 47 -4.15 -2.07 -16.82
CA ASP A 47 -3.59 -3.38 -17.11
C ASP A 47 -3.13 -3.51 -18.58
N ALA A 48 -3.67 -2.68 -19.49
CA ALA A 48 -3.27 -2.63 -20.89
C ALA A 48 -3.37 -1.20 -21.45
N PRO A 49 -2.52 -0.83 -22.44
CA PRO A 49 -2.63 0.45 -23.12
C PRO A 49 -3.92 0.52 -23.96
N ILE A 50 -4.25 1.73 -24.40
CA ILE A 50 -5.33 1.94 -25.38
C ILE A 50 -4.94 1.17 -26.66
N PRO A 51 -5.82 0.32 -27.22
CA PRO A 51 -5.57 -0.37 -28.47
C PRO A 51 -5.32 0.61 -29.63
N GLU A 52 -4.66 0.13 -30.69
CA GLU A 52 -4.52 0.88 -31.93
C GLU A 52 -5.87 1.33 -32.50
N ASP A 53 -5.84 2.43 -33.26
CA ASP A 53 -7.02 2.98 -33.90
C ASP A 53 -7.73 1.92 -34.75
N PRO A 54 -9.07 1.80 -34.63
CA PRO A 54 -9.81 0.84 -35.42
C PRO A 54 -9.77 1.22 -36.90
N PRO A 55 -9.73 0.23 -37.82
CA PRO A 55 -9.78 0.48 -39.26
C PRO A 55 -10.95 1.38 -39.68
N ALA A 56 -10.81 2.12 -40.77
CA ALA A 56 -11.86 3.02 -41.26
C ALA A 56 -13.20 2.29 -41.51
N ASN A 57 -13.13 1.03 -41.97
CA ASN A 57 -14.28 0.14 -42.23
C ASN A 57 -14.76 -0.64 -40.98
N ALA A 58 -14.19 -0.40 -39.80
CA ALA A 58 -14.60 -1.06 -38.58
C ALA A 58 -16.07 -0.77 -38.25
N THR A 59 -16.72 -1.76 -37.64
CA THR A 59 -18.11 -1.64 -37.23
C THR A 59 -18.28 -0.54 -36.18
N LYS A 60 -19.49 0.00 -36.06
CA LYS A 60 -19.81 0.99 -35.02
C LYS A 60 -19.46 0.48 -33.62
N VAL A 61 -19.74 -0.79 -33.32
CA VAL A 61 -19.45 -1.42 -32.02
C VAL A 61 -17.96 -1.37 -31.69
N VAL A 62 -17.10 -1.63 -32.68
CA VAL A 62 -15.63 -1.57 -32.48
C VAL A 62 -15.18 -0.13 -32.22
N LYS A 63 -15.68 0.84 -32.98
CA LYS A 63 -15.36 2.26 -32.79
C LYS A 63 -15.87 2.78 -31.43
N ASP A 64 -17.09 2.40 -31.03
CA ASP A 64 -17.68 2.77 -29.75
C ASP A 64 -16.88 2.18 -28.58
N ALA A 65 -16.41 0.92 -28.68
CA ALA A 65 -15.56 0.29 -27.67
C ALA A 65 -14.19 0.97 -27.54
N HIS A 66 -13.56 1.34 -28.66
CA HIS A 66 -12.30 2.08 -28.66
C HIS A 66 -12.46 3.47 -28.03
N ASN A 67 -13.46 4.24 -28.45
CA ASN A 67 -13.77 5.55 -27.87
C ASN A 67 -14.08 5.46 -26.36
N LYS A 68 -14.77 4.39 -25.94
CA LYS A 68 -14.99 4.14 -24.52
C LYS A 68 -13.67 3.94 -23.77
N HIS A 69 -12.71 3.20 -24.33
CA HIS A 69 -11.39 3.03 -23.73
C HIS A 69 -10.67 4.37 -23.59
N ILE A 70 -10.64 5.20 -24.63
CA ILE A 70 -10.05 6.55 -24.55
C ILE A 70 -10.67 7.37 -23.42
N ASN A 71 -12.00 7.39 -23.33
CA ASN A 71 -12.72 8.14 -22.30
C ASN A 71 -12.45 7.61 -20.89
N ASP A 72 -12.40 6.28 -20.73
CA ASP A 72 -12.09 5.65 -19.45
C ASP A 72 -10.62 5.90 -19.05
N SER A 73 -9.66 5.84 -19.99
CA SER A 73 -8.26 6.23 -19.76
C SER A 73 -8.16 7.68 -19.31
N THR A 74 -8.85 8.59 -20.00
CA THR A 74 -8.84 10.04 -19.70
C THR A 74 -9.37 10.32 -18.29
N ASP A 75 -10.51 9.72 -17.91
CA ASP A 75 -11.06 9.88 -16.55
C ASP A 75 -10.10 9.31 -15.50
N VAL A 76 -9.50 8.15 -15.73
CA VAL A 76 -8.55 7.57 -14.80
C VAL A 76 -7.26 8.41 -14.69
N ALA A 77 -6.71 8.91 -15.79
CA ALA A 77 -5.56 9.80 -15.77
C ALA A 77 -5.87 11.08 -14.96
N CYS A 78 -7.06 11.64 -15.11
CA CYS A 78 -7.53 12.79 -14.34
C CYS A 78 -7.63 12.46 -12.83
N ILE A 79 -8.18 11.30 -12.46
CA ILE A 79 -8.22 10.85 -11.06
C ILE A 79 -6.81 10.71 -10.50
N MET A 80 -5.90 10.06 -11.24
CA MET A 80 -4.52 9.86 -10.80
C MET A 80 -3.83 11.21 -10.56
N LEU A 81 -3.92 12.16 -11.50
CA LEU A 81 -3.35 13.49 -11.37
C LEU A 81 -3.96 14.27 -10.20
N ALA A 82 -5.28 14.23 -10.02
CA ALA A 82 -5.97 14.94 -8.94
C ALA A 82 -5.59 14.42 -7.54
N THR A 83 -5.22 13.14 -7.46
CA THR A 83 -4.94 12.40 -6.22
C THR A 83 -3.45 12.19 -5.96
N MET A 84 -2.58 12.88 -6.69
CA MET A 84 -1.15 12.98 -6.42
C MET A 84 -0.71 14.43 -6.14
N VAL A 85 0.45 14.60 -5.51
CA VAL A 85 1.00 15.92 -5.21
C VAL A 85 1.49 16.66 -6.46
N PRO A 86 1.46 18.02 -6.48
CA PRO A 86 1.81 18.82 -7.67
C PRO A 86 3.19 18.53 -8.26
N GLU A 87 4.16 18.12 -7.44
CA GLU A 87 5.50 17.77 -7.85
C GLU A 87 5.50 16.61 -8.84
N LEU A 88 4.70 15.57 -8.61
CA LEU A 88 4.55 14.41 -9.49
C LEU A 88 3.72 14.74 -10.74
N GLN A 89 2.70 15.61 -10.59
CA GLN A 89 1.81 15.95 -11.70
C GLN A 89 2.56 16.56 -12.88
N LYS A 90 3.60 17.37 -12.65
CA LYS A 90 4.31 18.13 -13.69
C LYS A 90 4.81 17.27 -14.84
N ASP A 91 5.35 16.09 -14.51
CA ASP A 91 5.96 15.20 -15.48
C ASP A 91 4.95 14.22 -16.12
N MET A 92 3.69 14.22 -15.64
CA MET A 92 2.68 13.22 -15.98
C MET A 92 1.42 13.79 -16.64
N LYS A 93 1.31 15.12 -16.83
CA LYS A 93 0.07 15.78 -17.28
C LYS A 93 -0.46 15.32 -18.64
N LEU A 94 0.42 14.83 -19.51
CA LEU A 94 0.11 14.42 -20.88
C LEU A 94 0.10 12.90 -21.05
N MET A 95 0.25 12.15 -19.96
CA MET A 95 0.29 10.69 -20.01
C MET A 95 -1.10 10.09 -19.92
N GLU A 96 -1.30 9.02 -20.68
CA GLU A 96 -2.45 8.15 -20.51
C GLU A 96 -2.34 7.36 -19.19
N ALA A 97 -3.49 6.88 -18.70
CA ALA A 97 -3.56 6.20 -17.41
C ALA A 97 -2.62 4.99 -17.31
N TYR A 98 -2.51 4.21 -18.40
CA TYR A 98 -1.61 3.06 -18.46
C TYR A 98 -0.14 3.45 -18.29
N ASP A 99 0.34 4.41 -19.08
CA ASP A 99 1.74 4.84 -19.06
C ASP A 99 2.11 5.48 -17.71
N MET A 100 1.20 6.30 -17.16
CA MET A 100 1.38 6.88 -15.83
C MET A 100 1.47 5.79 -14.76
N ALA A 101 0.66 4.75 -14.84
CA ALA A 101 0.70 3.64 -13.90
C ALA A 101 2.01 2.84 -14.02
N ILE A 102 2.53 2.64 -15.23
CA ILE A 102 3.85 2.01 -15.44
C ILE A 102 4.95 2.87 -14.84
N MET A 103 5.00 4.16 -15.16
CA MET A 103 6.03 5.06 -14.65
C MET A 103 6.03 5.12 -13.12
N LEU A 104 4.86 5.24 -12.50
CA LEU A 104 4.72 5.25 -11.04
C LEU A 104 5.19 3.93 -10.40
N LYS A 105 4.87 2.78 -11.01
CA LYS A 105 5.38 1.49 -10.56
C LYS A 105 6.91 1.44 -10.67
N GLU A 106 7.48 1.89 -11.78
CA GLU A 106 8.94 1.89 -11.95
C GLU A 106 9.64 2.76 -10.91
N MET A 107 9.11 3.97 -10.66
CA MET A 107 9.66 4.90 -9.68
C MET A 107 9.57 4.36 -8.24
N PHE A 108 8.39 3.92 -7.82
CA PHE A 108 8.11 3.69 -6.40
C PHE A 108 8.04 2.23 -6.00
N GLN A 109 7.68 1.32 -6.90
CA GLN A 109 7.56 -0.10 -6.55
C GLN A 109 8.93 -0.75 -6.32
N GLN A 110 9.95 -0.36 -7.11
CA GLN A 110 11.32 -0.85 -6.89
C GLN A 110 11.89 -0.33 -5.58
N GLN A 111 11.72 0.95 -5.29
CA GLN A 111 12.14 1.56 -4.04
C GLN A 111 11.45 0.92 -2.84
N ALA A 112 10.11 0.76 -2.88
CA ALA A 112 9.36 0.10 -1.82
C ALA A 112 9.76 -1.37 -1.64
N ARG A 113 10.08 -2.08 -2.74
CA ARG A 113 10.60 -3.46 -2.67
C ARG A 113 11.96 -3.51 -1.98
N GLN A 114 12.86 -2.58 -2.31
CA GLN A 114 14.18 -2.48 -1.69
C GLN A 114 14.03 -2.14 -0.21
N GLU A 115 13.27 -1.11 0.13
CA GLU A 115 13.00 -0.73 1.52
C GLU A 115 12.46 -1.91 2.33
N ARG A 116 11.44 -2.62 1.79
CA ARG A 116 10.90 -3.82 2.43
C ARG A 116 11.97 -4.89 2.65
N PHE A 117 12.83 -5.13 1.66
CA PHE A 117 13.90 -6.13 1.79
C PHE A 117 14.89 -5.74 2.88
N GLU A 118 15.34 -4.49 2.90
CA GLU A 118 16.20 -3.96 3.96
C GLU A 118 15.53 -4.04 5.34
N THR A 119 14.24 -3.70 5.46
CA THR A 119 13.50 -3.81 6.73
C THR A 119 13.39 -5.25 7.20
N VAL A 120 13.06 -6.21 6.32
CA VAL A 120 13.01 -7.64 6.67
C VAL A 120 14.39 -8.13 7.10
N LYS A 121 15.45 -7.76 6.37
CA LYS A 121 16.83 -8.10 6.71
C LYS A 121 17.22 -7.57 8.08
N ASN A 122 16.90 -6.30 8.36
CA ASN A 122 17.20 -5.66 9.63
C ASN A 122 16.40 -6.30 10.78
N LEU A 123 15.11 -6.57 10.57
CA LEU A 123 14.26 -7.26 11.55
C LEU A 123 14.81 -8.64 11.90
N HIS A 124 15.17 -9.45 10.89
CA HIS A 124 15.68 -10.80 11.09
C HIS A 124 17.07 -10.83 11.75
N SER A 125 17.94 -9.87 11.40
CA SER A 125 19.30 -9.79 11.96
C SER A 125 19.39 -9.02 13.28
N CYS A 126 18.32 -8.35 13.71
CA CYS A 126 18.29 -7.61 14.96
C CYS A 126 18.28 -8.59 16.13
N LYS A 127 19.43 -8.71 16.81
CA LYS A 127 19.59 -9.48 18.04
C LYS A 127 19.90 -8.52 19.19
N MET A 128 19.33 -8.80 20.36
CA MET A 128 19.62 -8.01 21.55
C MET A 128 21.04 -8.34 22.03
N THR A 129 21.77 -7.32 22.50
CA THR A 129 23.08 -7.52 23.10
C THR A 129 22.93 -8.12 24.50
N GLU A 130 23.84 -9.04 24.86
CA GLU A 130 23.90 -9.62 26.21
C GLU A 130 23.98 -8.53 27.29
N GLY A 131 23.16 -8.63 28.33
CA GLY A 131 23.08 -7.64 29.41
C GLY A 131 22.41 -6.30 29.07
N ALA A 132 21.98 -6.07 27.82
CA ALA A 132 21.19 -4.89 27.48
C ALA A 132 19.74 -4.99 27.99
N SER A 133 19.06 -3.85 28.08
CA SER A 133 17.64 -3.80 28.46
C SER A 133 16.73 -4.29 27.33
N VAL A 134 15.69 -5.04 27.68
CA VAL A 134 14.69 -5.58 26.76
C VAL A 134 13.82 -4.48 26.14
N SER A 135 13.40 -3.49 26.93
CA SER A 135 12.41 -2.50 26.45
C SER A 135 12.90 -1.69 25.23
N PRO A 136 14.14 -1.12 25.19
CA PRO A 136 14.66 -0.44 24.00
C PRO A 136 14.78 -1.35 22.78
N HIS A 137 15.11 -2.62 23.01
CA HIS A 137 15.21 -3.62 21.94
C HIS A 137 13.84 -3.94 21.33
N VAL A 138 12.83 -4.14 22.17
CA VAL A 138 11.43 -4.33 21.76
C VAL A 138 10.93 -3.14 20.94
N LEU A 139 11.21 -1.91 21.38
CA LEU A 139 10.83 -0.69 20.64
C LEU A 139 11.50 -0.62 19.25
N LYS A 140 12.77 -1.01 19.16
CA LYS A 140 13.49 -1.08 17.87
C LYS A 140 12.87 -2.12 16.93
N MET A 141 12.59 -3.32 17.43
CA MET A 141 11.93 -4.39 16.68
C MET A 141 10.53 -3.97 16.23
N LYS A 142 9.75 -3.33 17.10
CA LYS A 142 8.44 -2.75 16.76
C LYS A 142 8.54 -1.73 15.63
N GLY A 143 9.57 -0.89 15.63
CA GLY A 143 9.80 0.07 14.54
C GLY A 143 9.90 -0.59 13.17
N TYR A 144 10.55 -1.75 13.06
CA TYR A 144 10.59 -2.51 11.80
C TYR A 144 9.23 -3.13 11.45
N VAL A 145 8.49 -3.63 12.43
CA VAL A 145 7.13 -4.17 12.23
C VAL A 145 6.19 -3.07 11.71
N ASP A 146 6.21 -1.90 12.33
CA ASP A 146 5.42 -0.72 11.91
C ASP A 146 5.83 -0.26 10.50
N GLN A 147 7.12 -0.34 10.15
CA GLN A 147 7.58 0.00 8.81
C GLN A 147 7.07 -1.00 7.76
N LEU A 148 7.02 -2.29 8.06
CA LEU A 148 6.46 -3.31 7.16
C LEU A 148 4.96 -3.12 6.96
N ASP A 149 4.23 -2.72 8.00
CA ASP A 149 2.80 -2.36 7.89
C ASP A 149 2.59 -1.20 6.93
N ARG A 150 3.39 -0.12 7.05
CA ARG A 150 3.36 1.03 6.11
C ARG A 150 3.72 0.67 4.68
N LEU A 151 4.56 -0.35 4.49
CA LEU A 151 4.89 -0.88 3.17
C LEU A 151 3.81 -1.84 2.63
N GLY A 152 2.68 -2.00 3.33
CA GLY A 152 1.57 -2.87 2.93
C GLY A 152 1.80 -4.35 3.19
N PHE A 153 2.77 -4.71 4.04
CA PHE A 153 3.09 -6.09 4.43
C PHE A 153 2.99 -6.26 5.96
N PRO A 154 1.79 -6.11 6.55
CA PRO A 154 1.61 -6.23 7.99
C PRO A 154 2.04 -7.61 8.49
N ILE A 155 2.78 -7.61 9.60
CA ILE A 155 3.10 -8.81 10.37
C ILE A 155 2.06 -8.94 11.49
N SER A 156 1.52 -10.15 11.70
CA SER A 156 0.59 -10.40 12.80
C SER A 156 1.26 -10.14 14.16
N GLN A 157 0.49 -9.72 15.15
CA GLN A 157 1.02 -9.48 16.50
C GLN A 157 1.70 -10.73 17.08
N GLU A 158 1.14 -11.91 16.82
CA GLU A 158 1.75 -13.19 17.22
C GLU A 158 3.13 -13.38 16.60
N LEU A 159 3.26 -13.25 15.27
CA LEU A 159 4.55 -13.44 14.60
C LEU A 159 5.56 -12.35 15.00
N ALA A 160 5.12 -11.11 15.19
CA ALA A 160 5.97 -10.03 15.69
C ALA A 160 6.52 -10.36 17.08
N THR A 161 5.67 -10.90 17.97
CA THR A 161 6.06 -11.36 19.30
C THR A 161 7.08 -12.49 19.23
N ASP A 162 6.83 -13.51 18.40
CA ASP A 162 7.75 -14.65 18.23
C ASP A 162 9.13 -14.20 17.71
N LEU A 163 9.17 -13.24 16.77
CA LEU A 163 10.41 -12.64 16.27
C LEU A 163 11.16 -11.87 17.36
N ILE A 164 10.44 -11.14 18.21
CA ILE A 164 11.03 -10.44 19.37
C ILE A 164 11.61 -11.45 20.36
N LEU A 165 10.88 -12.47 20.76
CA LEU A 165 11.36 -13.47 21.72
C LEU A 165 12.60 -14.22 21.17
N ASN A 166 12.60 -14.58 19.88
CA ASN A 166 13.72 -15.24 19.21
C ASN A 166 14.94 -14.30 19.00
N SER A 167 14.77 -12.99 19.18
CA SER A 167 15.88 -12.04 19.12
C SER A 167 16.60 -11.83 20.44
N LEU A 168 16.06 -12.36 21.54
CA LEU A 168 16.68 -12.27 22.86
C LEU A 168 17.85 -13.26 23.01
N PRO A 169 18.85 -12.97 23.86
CA PRO A 169 19.95 -13.86 24.15
C PRO A 169 19.50 -15.05 25.00
N GLU A 170 20.29 -16.12 25.03
CA GLU A 170 20.00 -17.36 25.77
C GLU A 170 19.83 -17.13 27.28
N SER A 171 20.49 -16.10 27.84
CA SER A 171 20.34 -15.70 29.25
C SER A 171 18.90 -15.29 29.61
N TYR A 172 18.07 -14.95 28.62
CA TYR A 172 16.66 -14.62 28.78
C TYR A 172 15.72 -15.82 28.54
N SER A 173 16.25 -17.04 28.38
CA SER A 173 15.46 -18.26 28.15
C SER A 173 14.35 -18.48 29.19
N GLN A 174 14.61 -18.22 30.47
CA GLN A 174 13.60 -18.34 31.53
C GLN A 174 12.45 -17.34 31.34
N PHE A 175 12.75 -16.11 30.91
CA PHE A 175 11.73 -15.11 30.59
C PHE A 175 10.87 -15.58 29.40
N VAL A 176 11.50 -16.10 28.34
CA VAL A 176 10.80 -16.63 27.16
C VAL A 176 9.89 -17.82 27.52
N MET A 177 10.38 -18.77 28.33
CA MET A 177 9.57 -19.90 28.81
C MET A 177 8.37 -19.43 29.63
N ASN A 178 8.57 -18.49 30.55
CA ASN A 178 7.50 -17.92 31.37
C ASN A 178 6.47 -17.19 30.49
N TYR A 179 6.90 -16.43 29.49
CA TYR A 179 6.01 -15.77 28.55
C TYR A 179 5.14 -16.77 27.80
N ASN A 180 5.75 -17.81 27.24
CA ASN A 180 5.06 -18.85 26.47
C ASN A 180 4.06 -19.66 27.31
N MET A 181 4.35 -19.90 28.59
CA MET A 181 3.46 -20.66 29.47
C MET A 181 2.24 -19.89 29.98
N ASN A 182 2.31 -18.56 30.06
CA ASN A 182 1.29 -17.78 30.77
C ASN A 182 0.05 -17.40 29.93
N ASN A 183 -0.09 -17.84 28.67
CA ASN A 183 -1.23 -17.49 27.80
C ASN A 183 -1.61 -15.99 27.82
N MET A 184 -0.67 -15.11 28.17
CA MET A 184 -0.90 -13.66 28.14
C MET A 184 -1.18 -13.29 26.69
N GLU A 185 -2.10 -12.34 26.46
CA GLU A 185 -2.36 -11.82 25.12
C GLU A 185 -1.02 -11.55 24.44
N LYS A 186 -0.70 -12.32 23.39
CA LYS A 186 0.58 -12.24 22.69
C LYS A 186 0.67 -10.90 21.98
N SER A 187 1.16 -9.89 22.70
CA SER A 187 1.28 -8.53 22.22
C SER A 187 2.71 -8.04 22.39
N ILE A 188 3.13 -7.13 21.54
CA ILE A 188 4.44 -6.48 21.67
C ILE A 188 4.55 -5.74 23.02
N SER A 189 3.43 -5.21 23.53
CA SER A 189 3.37 -4.46 24.79
C SER A 189 3.69 -5.33 26.01
N SER A 190 3.42 -6.64 25.97
CA SER A 190 3.75 -7.57 27.05
C SER A 190 5.21 -8.01 27.07
N CYS A 191 6.02 -7.59 26.09
CA CYS A 191 7.46 -7.83 26.08
C CYS A 191 8.28 -6.70 26.74
N ILE A 192 7.65 -5.57 27.11
CA ILE A 192 8.27 -4.39 27.72
C ILE A 192 8.35 -4.56 29.23
#